data_AF-A0A317NAF2-F1
#
_entry.id   AF-A0A317NAF2-F1
#
_cell.length_a   1.000
_cell.length_b   1.000
_cell.length_c   1.000
_cell.angle_alpha   90.00
_cell.angle_beta   90.00
_cell.angle_gamma   90.00
#
_symmetry.space_group_name_H-M   'P 1'
#
loop_
_entity.id
_entity.type
_entity.pdbx_description
1 polymer ?
#
loop_
_entity_poly.entity_id
_entity_poly.type
_entity_poly.pdbx_seq_one_letter_code
_entity_poly.pdbx_strand_id
1 'polypeptide(L)'
;MRTVTRTRVGFAVALVLGLVIGAFLSVVLRSTDVFDPPRRTTTARDVEHAEQVLFASDRGFPSVRTVLRSRADVTQFAGRFFDEDTADDITETLAARDFAAEALIAFAWGAGCAPGDGAKLTTTGNADYSVRLTGADHPPEECAAPWEILAVFALPKAEVPPETRLGGMRPDPPGPAGLAHFAAVSDQPARGMEVSQPDQLAAFLTGFEPVAADRVRSAVRDRATADRAFAFVLLGCHNDGAYLVLSPARMEPVLTATEPVVCVKPDHYVAVFTVPAESVPAGATIG
;
A
#
# COMPACT_ATOMS: atom_id res chain seq x y z
N MET A 1 15.76 -58.69 31.21
CA MET A 1 16.74 -59.78 31.42
C MET A 1 17.61 -59.88 30.17
N ARG A 2 18.94 -59.80 30.33
CA ARG A 2 20.01 -60.42 29.49
C ARG A 2 20.08 -60.04 28.00
N THR A 3 21.20 -59.68 27.36
CA THR A 3 22.62 -59.45 27.71
C THR A 3 23.30 -59.03 26.39
N VAL A 4 24.19 -58.04 26.46
CA VAL A 4 25.58 -58.05 25.93
C VAL A 4 25.84 -58.33 24.44
N THR A 5 26.22 -57.25 23.74
CA THR A 5 27.51 -57.00 23.02
C THR A 5 28.27 -58.14 22.34
N ARG A 6 28.60 -57.96 21.05
CA ARG A 6 29.83 -58.40 20.33
C ARG A 6 29.87 -57.71 18.94
N THR A 7 30.96 -57.40 18.25
CA THR A 7 32.39 -57.13 18.52
C THR A 7 32.93 -56.47 17.23
N ARG A 8 33.92 -55.59 17.37
CA ARG A 8 34.69 -54.89 16.33
C ARG A 8 35.48 -55.84 15.41
N VAL A 9 35.59 -55.51 14.12
CA VAL A 9 36.78 -55.65 13.22
C VAL A 9 36.47 -54.67 12.06
N GLY A 10 37.22 -53.63 11.69
CA GLY A 10 38.67 -53.44 11.64
C GLY A 10 39.14 -53.61 10.20
N PHE A 11 39.04 -52.59 9.34
CA PHE A 11 39.84 -52.52 8.10
C PHE A 11 40.09 -51.07 7.70
N ALA A 12 41.33 -50.66 7.88
CA ALA A 12 41.89 -49.45 7.31
C ALA A 12 43.00 -49.85 6.35
N VAL A 13 43.17 -49.03 5.30
CA VAL A 13 44.37 -48.84 4.48
C VAL A 13 44.62 -49.86 3.36
N ALA A 14 44.32 -49.47 2.11
CA ALA A 14 45.32 -49.03 1.13
C ALA A 14 44.72 -49.07 -0.30
N LEU A 15 44.50 -47.95 -1.00
CA LEU A 15 45.45 -47.07 -1.71
C LEU A 15 45.81 -47.55 -3.14
N VAL A 16 45.58 -46.63 -4.09
CA VAL A 16 46.27 -46.46 -5.38
C VAL A 16 45.98 -47.48 -6.48
N LEU A 17 44.87 -47.31 -7.21
CA LEU A 17 44.82 -47.51 -8.66
C LEU A 17 43.47 -47.03 -9.19
N GLY A 18 43.48 -45.95 -9.98
CA GLY A 18 42.27 -45.32 -10.53
C GLY A 18 42.38 -43.79 -10.66
N LEU A 19 43.47 -43.22 -10.14
CA LEU A 19 43.87 -41.82 -10.22
C LEU A 19 44.45 -41.48 -11.62
N VAL A 20 43.77 -41.84 -12.71
CA VAL A 20 44.13 -41.41 -14.09
C VAL A 20 42.90 -41.16 -14.99
N ILE A 21 41.71 -41.67 -14.64
CA ILE A 21 40.48 -41.47 -15.46
C ILE A 21 39.63 -40.27 -14.99
N GLY A 22 39.88 -39.71 -13.80
CA GLY A 22 39.14 -38.54 -13.27
C GLY A 22 39.57 -37.18 -13.82
N ALA A 23 40.69 -37.09 -14.54
CA ALA A 23 41.27 -35.81 -14.96
C ALA A 23 40.74 -35.29 -16.32
N PHE A 24 40.07 -36.12 -17.12
CA PHE A 24 39.54 -35.71 -18.43
C PHE A 24 38.02 -35.48 -18.46
N LEU A 25 37.30 -35.83 -17.40
CA LEU A 25 35.87 -35.50 -17.23
C LEU A 25 35.63 -34.22 -16.39
N SER A 26 36.71 -33.58 -15.92
CA SER A 26 36.65 -32.34 -15.14
C SER A 26 36.93 -31.07 -15.98
N VAL A 27 37.17 -31.22 -17.29
CA VAL A 27 37.58 -30.11 -18.19
C VAL A 27 36.47 -29.71 -19.17
N VAL A 28 35.35 -30.44 -19.25
CA VAL A 28 34.19 -30.10 -20.11
C VAL A 28 33.00 -29.53 -19.31
N LEU A 29 33.16 -29.27 -18.01
CA LEU A 29 32.22 -28.50 -17.18
C LEU A 29 32.81 -27.16 -16.70
N ARG A 30 33.71 -26.58 -17.50
CA ARG A 30 34.23 -25.21 -17.35
C ARG A 30 34.04 -24.47 -18.67
N SER A 31 32.90 -23.80 -18.84
CA SER A 31 32.76 -22.51 -19.55
C SER A 31 31.30 -22.26 -19.97
N THR A 32 30.49 -21.78 -19.03
CA THR A 32 29.41 -20.82 -19.32
C THR A 32 29.24 -19.89 -18.12
N ASP A 33 30.35 -19.39 -17.58
CA ASP A 33 30.33 -18.15 -16.78
C ASP A 33 30.32 -16.96 -17.74
N VAL A 34 29.16 -16.73 -18.37
CA VAL A 34 28.85 -15.48 -19.06
C VAL A 34 27.42 -15.13 -18.65
N PHE A 35 27.28 -14.00 -17.96
CA PHE A 35 26.09 -13.47 -17.28
C PHE A 35 25.87 -13.94 -15.83
N ASP A 36 26.84 -13.68 -14.96
CA ASP A 36 26.46 -13.17 -13.64
C ASP A 36 26.31 -11.63 -13.81
N PRO A 37 25.09 -11.07 -13.88
CA PRO A 37 24.95 -9.62 -13.87
C PRO A 37 25.55 -9.11 -12.56
N PRO A 38 26.22 -7.95 -12.53
CA PRO A 38 26.72 -7.42 -11.28
C PRO A 38 25.56 -7.28 -10.30
N ARG A 39 25.54 -8.13 -9.27
CA ARG A 39 24.80 -7.86 -8.03
C ARG A 39 25.39 -6.57 -7.49
N ARG A 40 24.82 -5.43 -7.90
CA ARG A 40 24.86 -4.21 -7.10
C ARG A 40 24.12 -4.58 -5.82
N THR A 41 24.85 -4.99 -4.81
CA THR A 41 24.44 -4.86 -3.41
C THR A 41 24.34 -3.37 -3.14
N THR A 42 23.26 -2.75 -3.59
CA THR A 42 22.95 -1.36 -3.26
C THR A 42 22.71 -1.33 -1.76
N THR A 43 23.74 -0.97 -1.00
CA THR A 43 23.69 -0.86 0.44
C THR A 43 22.69 0.23 0.78
N ALA A 44 21.66 -0.09 1.56
CA ALA A 44 20.71 0.90 2.03
C ALA A 44 21.45 1.97 2.86
N ARG A 45 21.10 3.24 2.65
CA ARG A 45 21.68 4.39 3.35
C ARG A 45 20.57 5.23 3.96
N ASP A 46 20.83 5.84 5.12
CA ASP A 46 19.90 6.80 5.72
C ASP A 46 19.70 8.01 4.78
N VAL A 47 18.48 8.53 4.72
CA VAL A 47 18.14 9.77 4.00
C VAL A 47 18.22 10.90 5.02
N GLU A 48 19.41 11.50 5.17
CA GLU A 48 19.74 12.40 6.29
C GLU A 48 18.84 13.64 6.40
N HIS A 49 18.27 14.11 5.29
CA HIS A 49 17.38 15.28 5.25
C HIS A 49 15.88 14.92 5.30
N ALA A 50 15.53 13.64 5.46
CA ALA A 50 14.15 13.24 5.67
C ALA A 50 13.70 13.65 7.08
N GLU A 51 12.76 14.58 7.17
CA GLU A 51 12.13 14.96 8.43
C GLU A 51 11.08 13.92 8.81
N GLN A 52 11.21 13.29 9.98
CA GLN A 52 10.15 12.45 10.52
C GLN A 52 9.06 13.33 11.11
N VAL A 53 7.94 13.49 10.39
CA VAL A 53 6.85 14.40 10.77
C VAL A 53 5.80 13.75 11.66
N LEU A 54 5.68 12.43 11.60
CA LEU A 54 4.78 11.65 12.45
C LEU A 54 5.46 10.34 12.85
N PHE A 55 5.28 9.97 14.12
CA PHE A 55 5.60 8.66 14.65
C PHE A 55 4.51 8.25 15.64
N ALA A 56 3.92 7.09 15.41
CA ALA A 56 3.02 6.48 16.36
C ALA A 56 3.30 4.98 16.44
N SER A 57 3.05 4.40 17.60
CA SER A 57 3.10 2.97 17.83
C SER A 57 1.80 2.54 18.49
N ASP A 58 1.09 1.61 17.89
CA ASP A 58 -0.12 1.06 18.47
C ASP A 58 -0.33 -0.38 17.97
N ARG A 59 -1.45 -0.98 18.37
CA ARG A 59 -1.89 -2.28 17.90
C ARG A 59 -2.97 -2.13 16.84
N GLY A 60 -2.83 -2.88 15.75
CA GLY A 60 -3.85 -2.98 14.72
C GLY A 60 -3.77 -1.92 13.63
N PHE A 61 -2.66 -1.18 13.50
CA PHE A 61 -2.44 -0.37 12.30
C PHE A 61 -2.38 -1.27 11.06
N PRO A 62 -3.08 -0.90 9.97
CA PRO A 62 -2.98 -1.64 8.73
C PRO A 62 -1.57 -1.51 8.16
N SER A 63 -1.06 -2.56 7.51
CA SER A 63 0.18 -2.44 6.75
C SER A 63 -0.05 -1.57 5.52
N VAL A 64 0.73 -0.49 5.38
CA VAL A 64 0.63 0.42 4.23
C VAL A 64 2.00 1.02 3.92
N ARG A 65 2.27 1.20 2.63
CA ARG A 65 3.41 1.98 2.15
C ARG A 65 2.91 2.92 1.05
N THR A 66 2.80 4.21 1.32
CA THR A 66 2.21 5.15 0.35
C THR A 66 2.99 6.45 0.26
N VAL A 67 2.67 7.24 -0.76
CA VAL A 67 3.18 8.58 -0.96
C VAL A 67 2.01 9.54 -0.99
N LEU A 68 2.03 10.55 -0.12
CA LEU A 68 1.01 11.59 -0.03
C LEU A 68 1.54 12.84 -0.70
N ARG A 69 0.85 13.31 -1.75
CA ARG A 69 1.28 14.42 -2.61
C ARG A 69 0.36 15.62 -2.52
N SER A 70 -0.72 15.49 -1.77
CA SER A 70 -1.75 16.51 -1.60
C SER A 70 -2.45 16.34 -0.25
N ARG A 71 -3.19 17.37 0.15
CA ARG A 71 -4.09 17.29 1.31
C ARG A 71 -5.18 16.24 1.13
N ALA A 72 -5.66 16.03 -0.11
CA ALA A 72 -6.62 14.99 -0.41
C ALA A 72 -6.05 13.58 -0.14
N ASP A 73 -4.76 13.37 -0.40
CA ASP A 73 -4.09 12.11 -0.07
C ASP A 73 -3.99 11.89 1.43
N VAL A 74 -3.74 12.96 2.22
CA VAL A 74 -3.75 12.90 3.69
C VAL A 74 -5.12 12.47 4.20
N THR A 75 -6.20 13.09 3.74
CA THR A 75 -7.56 12.72 4.17
C THR A 75 -7.89 11.27 3.81
N GLN A 76 -7.51 10.81 2.62
CA GLN A 76 -7.68 9.41 2.23
C GLN A 76 -6.84 8.45 3.09
N PHE A 77 -5.61 8.84 3.43
CA PHE A 77 -4.70 8.07 4.26
C PHE A 77 -5.21 7.93 5.69
N ALA A 78 -5.72 9.02 6.29
CA ALA A 78 -6.37 9.00 7.59
C ALA A 78 -7.53 8.00 7.64
N GLY A 79 -8.32 7.91 6.56
CA GLY A 79 -9.43 6.94 6.44
C GLY A 79 -9.01 5.46 6.42
N ARG A 80 -7.71 5.13 6.48
CA ARG A 80 -7.22 3.77 6.74
C ARG A 80 -7.27 3.39 8.22
N PHE A 81 -7.37 4.38 9.11
CA PHE A 81 -7.32 4.22 10.55
C PHE A 81 -8.72 4.50 11.10
N PHE A 82 -9.39 3.47 11.62
CA PHE A 82 -10.78 3.60 12.13
C PHE A 82 -10.88 4.16 13.54
N ASP A 83 -9.74 4.29 14.22
CA ASP A 83 -9.65 5.03 15.47
C ASP A 83 -9.72 6.54 15.14
N GLU A 84 -10.75 7.21 15.65
CA GLU A 84 -11.03 8.62 15.32
C GLU A 84 -9.90 9.53 15.79
N ASP A 85 -9.36 9.30 17.00
CA ASP A 85 -8.26 10.09 17.56
C ASP A 85 -7.00 9.99 16.67
N THR A 86 -6.68 8.77 16.20
CA THR A 86 -5.56 8.55 15.28
C THR A 86 -5.79 9.23 13.92
N ALA A 87 -7.00 9.11 13.36
CA ALA A 87 -7.32 9.70 12.06
C ALA A 87 -7.28 11.24 12.09
N ASP A 88 -7.76 11.83 13.20
CA ASP A 88 -7.73 13.27 13.43
C ASP A 88 -6.30 13.77 13.62
N ASP A 89 -5.47 13.10 14.43
CA ASP A 89 -4.06 13.45 14.62
C ASP A 89 -3.26 13.39 13.30
N ILE A 90 -3.47 12.35 12.49
CA ILE A 90 -2.89 12.24 11.15
C ILE A 90 -3.30 13.45 10.29
N THR A 91 -4.59 13.79 10.28
CA THR A 91 -5.11 14.88 9.45
C THR A 91 -4.57 16.22 9.92
N GLU A 92 -4.63 16.52 11.22
CA GLU A 92 -4.14 17.75 11.82
C GLU A 92 -2.64 17.94 11.56
N THR A 93 -1.85 16.90 11.85
CA THR A 93 -0.39 16.95 11.73
C THR A 93 0.06 17.09 10.27
N LEU A 94 -0.55 16.36 9.34
CA LEU A 94 -0.06 16.28 7.96
C LEU A 94 -0.72 17.29 7.00
N ALA A 95 -1.95 17.75 7.24
CA ALA A 95 -2.64 18.66 6.32
C ALA A 95 -2.03 20.07 6.29
N ALA A 96 -1.31 20.46 7.35
CA ALA A 96 -0.62 21.74 7.46
C ALA A 96 0.64 21.84 6.58
N ARG A 97 1.13 20.72 6.02
CA ARG A 97 2.35 20.69 5.20
C ARG A 97 2.20 21.43 3.87
N ASP A 98 3.34 21.87 3.32
CA ASP A 98 3.41 22.55 2.04
C ASP A 98 3.57 21.54 0.89
N PHE A 99 2.45 20.99 0.41
CA PHE A 99 2.43 20.04 -0.72
C PHE A 99 2.82 20.65 -2.09
N ALA A 100 3.06 21.96 -2.17
CA ALA A 100 3.69 22.55 -3.34
C ALA A 100 5.20 22.25 -3.37
N ALA A 101 5.86 22.27 -2.21
CA ALA A 101 7.30 22.03 -2.06
C ALA A 101 7.64 20.60 -1.63
N GLU A 102 6.75 19.93 -0.91
CA GLU A 102 7.01 18.65 -0.24
C GLU A 102 6.13 17.51 -0.78
N ALA A 103 6.61 16.29 -0.59
CA ALA A 103 5.81 15.08 -0.63
C ALA A 103 6.10 14.26 0.64
N LEU A 104 5.09 13.54 1.12
CA LEU A 104 5.22 12.71 2.31
C LEU A 104 5.32 11.25 1.93
N ILE A 105 6.22 10.51 2.56
CA ILE A 105 6.30 9.04 2.45
C ILE A 105 5.80 8.46 3.76
N ALA A 106 4.75 7.65 3.69
CA ALA A 106 4.13 7.04 4.86
C ALA A 106 4.32 5.53 4.85
N PHE A 107 4.73 4.99 5.99
CA PHE A 107 4.80 3.56 6.24
C PHE A 107 3.99 3.23 7.50
N ALA A 108 3.18 2.18 7.44
CA ALA A 108 2.81 1.44 8.63
C ALA A 108 3.13 -0.05 8.48
N TRP A 109 3.75 -0.64 9.51
CA TRP A 109 4.30 -1.99 9.47
C TRP A 109 4.41 -2.61 10.87
N GLY A 110 4.50 -3.94 10.94
CA GLY A 110 4.78 -4.65 12.19
C GLY A 110 6.25 -4.51 12.61
N ALA A 111 6.51 -3.97 13.79
CA ALA A 111 7.83 -3.73 14.37
C ALA A 111 8.32 -4.83 15.32
N GLY A 112 7.52 -5.87 15.55
CA GLY A 112 7.85 -6.90 16.53
C GLY A 112 7.60 -6.41 17.95
N CYS A 113 8.42 -6.81 18.92
CA CYS A 113 8.03 -6.79 20.33
C CYS A 113 8.43 -5.53 21.10
N ALA A 114 9.12 -4.59 20.44
CA ALA A 114 9.44 -3.28 20.97
C ALA A 114 8.83 -2.20 20.04
N PRO A 115 8.18 -1.16 20.60
CA PRO A 115 7.61 -0.09 19.79
C PRO A 115 8.69 0.80 19.16
N GLY A 116 9.91 0.81 19.70
CA GLY A 116 10.96 1.75 19.32
C GLY A 116 10.66 3.18 19.76
N ASP A 117 11.61 4.09 19.50
CA ASP A 117 11.53 5.52 19.84
C ASP A 117 11.32 6.41 18.61
N GLY A 118 11.39 5.83 17.42
CA GLY A 118 11.31 6.57 16.17
C GLY A 118 11.61 5.68 14.97
N ALA A 119 11.75 6.30 13.80
CA ALA A 119 12.11 5.60 12.59
C ALA A 119 13.00 6.45 11.70
N LYS A 120 13.80 5.79 10.85
CA LYS A 120 14.59 6.45 9.83
C LYS A 120 14.18 5.99 8.45
N LEU A 121 14.05 6.95 7.54
CA LEU A 121 13.94 6.69 6.12
C LEU A 121 15.32 6.30 5.58
N THR A 122 15.33 5.24 4.78
CA THR A 122 16.51 4.73 4.09
C THR A 122 16.24 4.64 2.61
N THR A 123 17.29 4.66 1.79
CA THR A 123 17.18 4.50 0.34
C THR A 123 18.24 3.54 -0.19
N THR A 124 17.88 2.79 -1.23
CA THR A 124 18.82 2.00 -2.05
C THR A 124 19.24 2.77 -3.31
N GLY A 125 18.85 4.04 -3.45
CA GLY A 125 18.97 4.85 -4.67
C GLY A 125 17.73 4.74 -5.57
N ASN A 126 17.72 5.48 -6.68
CA ASN A 126 16.64 5.47 -7.67
C ASN A 126 15.24 5.76 -7.11
N ALA A 127 15.13 6.64 -6.11
CA ALA A 127 13.87 6.95 -5.42
C ALA A 127 13.14 5.69 -4.88
N ASP A 128 13.90 4.67 -4.46
CA ASP A 128 13.40 3.52 -3.71
C ASP A 128 13.69 3.72 -2.23
N TYR A 129 12.64 3.85 -1.44
CA TYR A 129 12.72 4.16 -0.02
C TYR A 129 12.25 2.99 0.84
N SER A 130 12.87 2.81 1.99
CA SER A 130 12.46 1.83 3.00
C SER A 130 12.58 2.45 4.38
N VAL A 131 11.94 1.87 5.38
CA VAL A 131 11.98 2.38 6.75
C VAL A 131 12.73 1.42 7.67
N ARG A 132 13.42 1.98 8.66
CA ARG A 132 14.07 1.23 9.72
C ARG A 132 13.66 1.80 11.07
N LEU A 133 13.23 0.92 11.97
CA LEU A 133 12.91 1.29 13.35
C LEU A 133 14.18 1.68 14.12
N THR A 134 14.06 2.66 15.02
CA THR A 134 15.15 3.07 15.93
C THR A 134 14.70 2.96 17.38
N GLY A 135 15.64 2.79 18.32
CA GLY A 135 15.33 2.72 19.75
C GLY A 135 14.72 1.39 20.20
N ALA A 136 14.87 0.31 19.40
CA ALA A 136 14.28 -1.00 19.67
C ALA A 136 15.31 -2.07 20.08
N ASP A 137 16.45 -1.65 20.67
CA ASP A 137 17.61 -2.52 20.88
C ASP A 137 17.43 -3.59 21.96
N HIS A 138 16.40 -3.45 22.82
CA HIS A 138 16.15 -4.34 23.96
C HIS A 138 14.68 -4.78 23.99
N PRO A 139 14.24 -5.66 23.06
CA PRO A 139 12.89 -6.19 23.11
C PRO A 139 12.70 -7.05 24.38
N PRO A 140 11.49 -7.11 24.94
CA PRO A 140 11.19 -8.00 26.07
C PRO A 140 11.40 -9.47 25.67
N GLU A 141 11.76 -10.32 26.65
CA GLU A 141 11.93 -11.77 26.43
C GLU A 141 10.63 -12.45 25.98
N GLU A 142 9.49 -11.97 26.49
CA GLU A 142 8.16 -12.44 26.11
C GLU A 142 7.42 -11.37 25.31
N CYS A 143 6.77 -11.81 24.23
CA CYS A 143 6.05 -10.95 23.31
C CYS A 143 4.58 -11.34 23.26
N ALA A 144 3.75 -10.64 24.04
CA ALA A 144 2.32 -10.90 24.10
C ALA A 144 1.61 -10.61 22.76
N ALA A 145 2.01 -9.52 22.11
CA ALA A 145 1.60 -9.18 20.74
C ALA A 145 2.66 -8.25 20.14
N PRO A 146 2.93 -8.36 18.82
CA PRO A 146 3.79 -7.40 18.15
C PRO A 146 3.14 -6.02 18.15
N TRP A 147 3.98 -4.99 18.08
CA TRP A 147 3.61 -3.61 17.83
C TRP A 147 3.52 -3.36 16.34
N GLU A 148 2.61 -2.49 15.95
CA GLU A 148 2.60 -1.86 14.65
C GLU A 148 3.00 -0.38 14.77
N ILE A 149 3.74 0.10 13.80
CA ILE A 149 4.32 1.44 13.78
C ILE A 149 3.78 2.17 12.59
N LEU A 150 3.43 3.44 12.78
CA LEU A 150 3.19 4.42 11.75
C LEU A 150 4.32 5.44 11.76
N ALA A 151 4.98 5.63 10.62
CA ALA A 151 5.95 6.69 10.44
C ALA A 151 5.72 7.43 9.12
N VAL A 152 5.73 8.75 9.18
CA VAL A 152 5.60 9.61 8.00
C VAL A 152 6.81 10.53 7.92
N PHE A 153 7.39 10.61 6.73
CA PHE A 153 8.58 11.41 6.45
C PHE A 153 8.27 12.46 5.39
N ALA A 154 8.67 13.70 5.63
CA ALA A 154 8.64 14.75 4.63
C ALA A 154 9.95 14.78 3.83
N LEU A 155 9.82 14.92 2.52
CA LEU A 155 10.91 15.09 1.57
C LEU A 155 10.59 16.21 0.58
N PRO A 156 11.62 16.87 0.01
CA PRO A 156 11.43 17.72 -1.15
C PRO A 156 10.71 16.96 -2.28
N LYS A 157 9.66 17.55 -2.85
CA LYS A 157 8.82 16.91 -3.87
C LYS A 157 9.61 16.42 -5.08
N ALA A 158 10.68 17.14 -5.44
CA ALA A 158 11.57 16.78 -6.55
C ALA A 158 12.32 15.44 -6.33
N GLU A 159 12.45 14.99 -5.09
CA GLU A 159 13.10 13.71 -4.76
C GLU A 159 12.14 12.53 -4.75
N VAL A 160 10.84 12.81 -4.75
CA VAL A 160 9.78 11.79 -4.71
C VAL A 160 9.03 11.79 -6.04
N PRO A 161 9.67 11.43 -7.17
CA PRO A 161 9.05 11.48 -8.48
C PRO A 161 7.90 10.44 -8.61
N PRO A 162 7.06 10.51 -9.65
CA PRO A 162 5.92 9.60 -9.81
C PRO A 162 6.28 8.10 -9.81
N GLU A 163 7.49 7.75 -10.24
CA GLU A 163 8.03 6.39 -10.28
C GLU A 163 8.63 5.89 -8.97
N THR A 164 8.58 6.69 -7.89
CA THR A 164 9.04 6.32 -6.54
C THR A 164 8.58 4.90 -6.16
N ARG A 165 9.49 4.17 -5.53
CA ARG A 165 9.28 2.81 -5.01
C ARG A 165 9.40 2.82 -3.50
N LEU A 166 8.66 1.93 -2.84
CA LEU A 166 8.70 1.75 -1.40
C LEU A 166 9.03 0.28 -1.06
N GLY A 167 10.30 0.01 -0.78
CA GLY A 167 10.83 -1.33 -0.59
C GLY A 167 10.74 -2.16 -1.87
N GLY A 168 11.09 -1.56 -3.01
CA GLY A 168 11.04 -2.18 -4.34
C GLY A 168 9.64 -2.29 -4.96
N MET A 169 8.59 -1.99 -4.19
CA MET A 169 7.19 -2.07 -4.63
C MET A 169 6.69 -0.69 -5.09
N ARG A 170 5.64 -0.68 -5.92
CA ARG A 170 4.90 0.57 -6.15
C ARG A 170 4.20 0.98 -4.85
N PRO A 171 4.06 2.29 -4.58
CA PRO A 171 3.26 2.77 -3.46
C PRO A 171 1.82 2.28 -3.55
N ASP A 172 1.24 1.95 -2.41
CA ASP A 172 -0.19 1.72 -2.25
C ASP A 172 -0.95 3.02 -2.54
N PRO A 173 -2.23 2.96 -2.96
CA PRO A 173 -3.06 4.15 -3.02
C PRO A 173 -3.14 4.82 -1.63
N PRO A 174 -3.29 6.16 -1.56
CA PRO A 174 -3.34 6.88 -0.28
C PRO A 174 -4.38 6.31 0.69
N GLY A 175 -5.61 6.07 0.24
CA GLY A 175 -6.68 5.49 1.05
C GLY A 175 -7.00 4.03 0.70
N PRO A 176 -7.91 3.39 1.47
CA PRO A 176 -8.36 2.02 1.19
C PRO A 176 -9.20 1.91 -0.08
N ALA A 177 -9.83 3.00 -0.49
CA ALA A 177 -10.70 3.04 -1.66
C ALA A 177 -9.91 3.31 -2.94
N GLY A 178 -10.06 2.42 -3.92
CA GLY A 178 -9.58 2.62 -5.29
C GLY A 178 -10.69 3.18 -6.18
N LEU A 179 -10.39 4.22 -6.97
CA LEU A 179 -11.30 4.71 -8.00
C LEU A 179 -11.25 3.76 -9.22
N ALA A 180 -12.30 2.97 -9.43
CA ALA A 180 -12.41 2.04 -10.53
C ALA A 180 -12.99 2.68 -11.80
N HIS A 181 -13.86 3.70 -11.64
CA HIS A 181 -14.44 4.43 -12.76
C HIS A 181 -14.82 5.85 -12.38
N PHE A 182 -14.57 6.79 -13.29
CA PHE A 182 -15.08 8.14 -13.21
C PHE A 182 -15.44 8.65 -14.61
N ALA A 183 -16.63 9.19 -14.79
CA ALA A 183 -17.06 9.77 -16.05
C ALA A 183 -18.21 10.77 -15.86
N ALA A 184 -18.27 11.77 -16.73
CA ALA A 184 -19.47 12.58 -16.89
C ALA A 184 -20.62 11.72 -17.44
N VAL A 185 -21.83 12.00 -16.97
CA VAL A 185 -23.07 11.33 -17.39
C VAL A 185 -24.16 12.36 -17.70
N SER A 186 -25.17 11.94 -18.44
CA SER A 186 -26.40 12.71 -18.60
C SER A 186 -27.08 13.00 -17.25
N ASP A 187 -28.02 13.94 -17.21
CA ASP A 187 -28.68 14.38 -15.97
C ASP A 187 -29.23 13.19 -15.16
N GLN A 188 -28.70 13.01 -13.94
CA GLN A 188 -29.07 11.95 -13.01
C GLN A 188 -29.20 12.52 -11.60
N PRO A 189 -30.19 12.11 -10.79
CA PRO A 189 -30.25 12.55 -9.40
C PRO A 189 -29.02 12.04 -8.62
N ALA A 190 -28.46 12.92 -7.80
CA ALA A 190 -27.38 12.54 -6.88
C ALA A 190 -27.84 11.39 -5.96
N ARG A 191 -27.02 10.35 -5.88
CA ARG A 191 -27.29 9.14 -5.09
C ARG A 191 -26.00 8.37 -4.86
N GLY A 192 -25.91 7.67 -3.75
CA GLY A 192 -24.84 6.71 -3.45
C GLY A 192 -25.42 5.37 -3.04
N MET A 193 -24.82 4.28 -3.49
CA MET A 193 -25.16 2.94 -2.97
C MET A 193 -24.03 1.95 -3.16
N GLU A 194 -24.06 0.89 -2.35
CA GLU A 194 -23.27 -0.30 -2.63
C GLU A 194 -23.81 -0.96 -3.89
N VAL A 195 -22.92 -1.39 -4.78
CA VAL A 195 -23.21 -2.06 -6.06
C VAL A 195 -22.43 -3.37 -6.17
N SER A 196 -22.07 -3.97 -5.04
CA SER A 196 -21.32 -5.23 -4.97
C SER A 196 -22.10 -6.41 -5.55
N GLN A 197 -23.43 -6.38 -5.44
CA GLN A 197 -24.34 -7.43 -5.92
C GLN A 197 -25.04 -7.05 -7.24
N PRO A 198 -25.40 -8.04 -8.08
CA PRO A 198 -26.01 -7.78 -9.39
C PRO A 198 -27.33 -6.98 -9.34
N ASP A 199 -28.17 -7.23 -8.35
CA ASP A 199 -29.44 -6.53 -8.12
C ASP A 199 -29.23 -5.08 -7.68
N GLN A 200 -28.27 -4.85 -6.78
CA GLN A 200 -27.86 -3.51 -6.37
C GLN A 200 -27.33 -2.69 -7.54
N LEU A 201 -26.45 -3.28 -8.35
CA LEU A 201 -25.91 -2.66 -9.56
C LEU A 201 -27.03 -2.34 -10.57
N ALA A 202 -27.95 -3.27 -10.80
CA ALA A 202 -29.09 -3.04 -11.68
C ALA A 202 -29.96 -1.87 -11.19
N ALA A 203 -30.21 -1.79 -9.88
CA ALA A 203 -30.95 -0.68 -9.28
C ALA A 203 -30.21 0.65 -9.49
N PHE A 204 -28.90 0.71 -9.22
CA PHE A 204 -28.08 1.91 -9.41
C PHE A 204 -28.09 2.42 -10.85
N LEU A 205 -28.14 1.52 -11.82
CA LEU A 205 -28.09 1.86 -13.26
C LEU A 205 -29.44 2.29 -13.83
N THR A 206 -30.50 2.34 -13.01
CA THR A 206 -31.82 2.79 -13.47
C THR A 206 -31.74 4.23 -13.98
N GLY A 207 -32.13 4.44 -15.24
CA GLY A 207 -32.13 5.75 -15.89
C GLY A 207 -30.82 6.12 -16.58
N PHE A 208 -29.76 5.31 -16.47
CA PHE A 208 -28.50 5.55 -17.17
C PHE A 208 -28.62 5.25 -18.66
N GLU A 209 -27.88 5.99 -19.49
CA GLU A 209 -27.70 5.64 -20.90
C GLU A 209 -26.96 4.29 -21.03
N PRO A 210 -27.29 3.45 -22.03
CA PRO A 210 -26.72 2.11 -22.17
C PRO A 210 -25.19 2.07 -22.13
N VAL A 211 -24.55 3.00 -22.86
CA VAL A 211 -23.08 3.08 -22.93
C VAL A 211 -22.45 3.42 -21.58
N ALA A 212 -23.04 4.35 -20.82
CA ALA A 212 -22.57 4.70 -19.48
C ALA A 212 -22.79 3.53 -18.51
N ALA A 213 -23.96 2.88 -18.58
CA ALA A 213 -24.28 1.73 -17.76
C ALA A 213 -23.32 0.55 -17.99
N ASP A 214 -22.95 0.27 -19.24
CA ASP A 214 -21.99 -0.80 -19.56
C ASP A 214 -20.58 -0.52 -19.02
N ARG A 215 -20.14 0.75 -19.02
CA ARG A 215 -18.85 1.12 -18.42
C ARG A 215 -18.83 0.89 -16.91
N VAL A 216 -19.90 1.30 -16.22
CA VAL A 216 -20.06 1.05 -14.77
C VAL A 216 -20.12 -0.45 -14.49
N ARG A 217 -20.85 -1.25 -15.29
CA ARG A 217 -20.86 -2.71 -15.16
C ARG A 217 -19.47 -3.31 -15.33
N SER A 218 -18.69 -2.83 -16.29
CA SER A 218 -17.31 -3.30 -16.48
C SER A 218 -16.47 -3.02 -15.23
N ALA A 219 -16.49 -1.79 -14.74
CA ALA A 219 -15.71 -1.40 -13.57
C ALA A 219 -16.05 -2.24 -12.33
N VAL A 220 -17.34 -2.53 -12.10
CA VAL A 220 -17.77 -3.39 -10.99
C VAL A 220 -17.40 -4.86 -11.21
N ARG A 221 -17.42 -5.36 -12.45
CA ARG A 221 -17.05 -6.75 -12.75
C ARG A 221 -15.54 -6.99 -12.65
N ASP A 222 -14.74 -5.99 -13.00
CA ASP A 222 -13.28 -6.10 -13.08
C ASP A 222 -12.62 -5.95 -11.69
N ARG A 223 -13.40 -5.74 -10.62
CA ARG A 223 -12.94 -5.68 -9.22
C ARG A 223 -12.42 -7.02 -8.70
N ALA A 224 -11.61 -6.99 -7.63
CA ALA A 224 -11.26 -8.22 -6.91
C ALA A 224 -12.48 -8.80 -6.17
N THR A 225 -12.56 -10.12 -6.07
CA THR A 225 -13.69 -10.81 -5.41
C THR A 225 -13.84 -10.42 -3.93
N ALA A 226 -12.73 -10.15 -3.25
CA ALA A 226 -12.69 -9.73 -1.86
C ALA A 226 -13.09 -8.25 -1.64
N ASP A 227 -13.22 -7.46 -2.72
CA ASP A 227 -13.59 -6.05 -2.62
C ASP A 227 -15.10 -5.87 -2.71
N ARG A 228 -15.58 -4.84 -2.01
CA ARG A 228 -16.93 -4.27 -2.15
C ARG A 228 -16.88 -3.08 -3.09
N ALA A 229 -17.95 -2.86 -3.85
CA ALA A 229 -18.04 -1.78 -4.81
C ALA A 229 -19.11 -0.76 -4.40
N PHE A 230 -18.79 0.52 -4.47
CA PHE A 230 -19.68 1.63 -4.12
C PHE A 230 -19.75 2.60 -5.28
N ALA A 231 -20.96 2.96 -5.70
CA ALA A 231 -21.17 3.85 -6.82
C ALA A 231 -21.94 5.09 -6.39
N PHE A 232 -21.54 6.23 -6.95
CA PHE A 232 -22.10 7.53 -6.64
C PHE A 232 -22.41 8.28 -7.94
N VAL A 233 -23.53 8.99 -7.94
CA VAL A 233 -23.80 10.09 -8.86
C VAL A 233 -23.51 11.39 -8.11
N LEU A 234 -22.56 12.16 -8.62
CA LEU A 234 -22.03 13.37 -8.02
C LEU A 234 -22.36 14.58 -8.89
N LEU A 235 -22.58 15.72 -8.24
CA LEU A 235 -22.75 17.01 -8.90
C LEU A 235 -21.46 17.80 -8.73
N GLY A 236 -20.89 18.23 -9.85
CA GLY A 236 -19.57 18.84 -9.88
C GLY A 236 -19.42 19.89 -10.97
N CYS A 237 -18.25 20.50 -11.02
CA CYS A 237 -17.94 21.59 -11.94
C CYS A 237 -16.59 21.30 -12.59
N HIS A 238 -16.62 20.69 -13.77
CA HIS A 238 -15.40 20.31 -14.53
C HIS A 238 -14.41 19.45 -13.72
N ASN A 239 -14.95 18.49 -12.97
CA ASN A 239 -14.14 17.55 -12.21
C ASN A 239 -13.54 16.47 -13.12
N ASP A 240 -12.33 16.03 -12.79
CA ASP A 240 -11.56 15.03 -13.52
C ASP A 240 -11.42 13.71 -12.77
N GLY A 241 -11.91 13.66 -11.52
CA GLY A 241 -11.87 12.48 -10.69
C GLY A 241 -12.66 12.66 -9.40
N ALA A 242 -12.55 11.64 -8.55
CA ALA A 242 -13.08 11.64 -7.20
C ALA A 242 -12.26 10.68 -6.33
N TYR A 243 -12.28 10.91 -5.02
CA TYR A 243 -11.83 9.95 -4.02
C TYR A 243 -12.96 9.66 -3.04
N LEU A 244 -12.84 8.56 -2.29
CA LEU A 244 -13.82 8.17 -1.28
C LEU A 244 -13.18 8.27 0.09
N VAL A 245 -13.71 9.15 0.94
CA VAL A 245 -13.34 9.25 2.35
C VAL A 245 -14.13 8.20 3.12
N LEU A 246 -13.42 7.39 3.90
CA LEU A 246 -14.00 6.37 4.75
C LEU A 246 -13.82 6.80 6.21
N SER A 247 -14.93 6.95 6.92
CA SER A 247 -14.95 7.14 8.38
C SER A 247 -15.85 6.10 9.03
N PRO A 248 -15.79 5.90 10.36
CA PRO A 248 -16.67 4.97 11.05
C PRO A 248 -18.17 5.23 10.78
N ALA A 249 -18.55 6.49 10.59
CA ALA A 249 -19.95 6.92 10.42
C ALA A 249 -20.39 7.06 8.95
N ARG A 250 -19.47 7.35 8.02
CA ARG A 250 -19.83 7.74 6.65
C ARG A 250 -18.79 7.35 5.60
N MET A 251 -19.31 7.05 4.41
CA MET A 251 -18.53 6.90 3.18
C MET A 251 -18.86 8.08 2.26
N GLU A 252 -17.96 9.05 2.21
CA GLU A 252 -18.20 10.34 1.56
C GLU A 252 -17.35 10.49 0.30
N PRO A 253 -17.97 10.53 -0.89
CA PRO A 253 -17.26 10.79 -2.13
C PRO A 253 -16.91 12.29 -2.24
N VAL A 254 -15.66 12.58 -2.56
CA VAL A 254 -15.17 13.95 -2.76
C VAL A 254 -14.63 14.08 -4.18
N LEU A 255 -15.13 15.07 -4.90
CA LEU A 255 -14.71 15.36 -6.27
C LEU A 255 -13.32 16.03 -6.29
N THR A 256 -12.49 15.67 -7.25
CA THR A 256 -11.20 16.33 -7.52
C THR A 256 -11.34 17.32 -8.67
N ALA A 257 -10.63 18.44 -8.60
CA ALA A 257 -10.51 19.39 -9.70
C ALA A 257 -9.04 19.81 -9.85
N THR A 258 -8.54 19.82 -11.07
CA THR A 258 -7.18 20.25 -11.39
C THR A 258 -7.01 21.77 -11.35
N GLU A 259 -8.09 22.54 -11.52
CA GLU A 259 -8.07 24.01 -11.53
C GLU A 259 -9.27 24.61 -10.79
N PRO A 260 -9.14 25.82 -10.20
CA PRO A 260 -10.27 26.54 -9.64
C PRO A 260 -11.19 27.04 -10.77
N VAL A 261 -12.33 26.38 -10.97
CA VAL A 261 -13.28 26.75 -12.04
C VAL A 261 -14.52 27.43 -11.47
N VAL A 262 -14.95 28.53 -12.11
CA VAL A 262 -16.23 29.17 -11.82
C VAL A 262 -17.36 28.27 -12.33
N CYS A 263 -18.16 27.76 -11.41
CA CYS A 263 -19.26 26.88 -11.73
C CYS A 263 -20.53 27.65 -12.12
N VAL A 264 -20.90 27.61 -13.39
CA VAL A 264 -22.14 28.24 -13.88
C VAL A 264 -23.31 27.26 -13.84
N LYS A 265 -23.07 26.00 -14.22
CA LYS A 265 -24.02 24.90 -14.12
C LYS A 265 -23.26 23.64 -13.71
N PRO A 266 -23.73 22.86 -12.73
CA PRO A 266 -23.08 21.62 -12.37
C PRO A 266 -23.30 20.55 -13.46
N ASP A 267 -22.24 19.80 -13.74
CA ASP A 267 -22.27 18.56 -14.50
C ASP A 267 -22.56 17.38 -13.54
N HIS A 268 -23.06 16.28 -14.11
CA HIS A 268 -23.28 15.04 -13.38
C HIS A 268 -22.16 14.06 -13.68
N TYR A 269 -21.64 13.42 -12.64
CA TYR A 269 -20.57 12.44 -12.74
C TYR A 269 -20.99 11.14 -12.10
N VAL A 270 -20.57 10.02 -12.67
CA VAL A 270 -20.59 8.73 -11.98
C VAL A 270 -19.19 8.41 -11.48
N ALA A 271 -19.07 8.04 -10.21
CA ALA A 271 -17.85 7.54 -9.60
C ALA A 271 -18.09 6.13 -9.05
N VAL A 272 -17.22 5.18 -9.36
CA VAL A 272 -17.25 3.82 -8.81
C VAL A 272 -15.96 3.58 -8.05
N PHE A 273 -16.10 3.21 -6.79
CA PHE A 273 -14.99 2.88 -5.91
C PHE A 273 -15.01 1.40 -5.55
N THR A 274 -13.84 0.80 -5.45
CA THR A 274 -13.62 -0.52 -4.87
C THR A 274 -12.92 -0.37 -3.53
N VAL A 275 -13.41 -1.05 -2.50
CA VAL A 275 -12.87 -1.00 -1.14
C VAL A 275 -12.70 -2.45 -0.67
N PRO A 276 -11.54 -2.85 -0.12
CA PRO A 276 -11.39 -4.16 0.52
C PRO A 276 -12.50 -4.36 1.56
N ALA A 277 -13.16 -5.52 1.57
CA ALA A 277 -14.34 -5.73 2.42
C ALA A 277 -14.04 -5.49 3.92
N GLU A 278 -12.83 -5.84 4.37
CA GLU A 278 -12.32 -5.61 5.73
C GLU A 278 -12.11 -4.13 6.06
N SER A 279 -12.01 -3.27 5.05
CA SER A 279 -11.85 -1.82 5.19
C SER A 279 -13.18 -1.07 5.04
N VAL A 280 -14.32 -1.76 4.94
CA VAL A 280 -15.62 -1.10 4.92
C VAL A 280 -16.19 -1.02 6.35
N PRO A 281 -16.46 0.19 6.88
CA PRO A 281 -17.05 0.33 8.21
C PRO A 281 -18.46 -0.28 8.25
N ALA A 282 -18.71 -1.14 9.25
CA ALA A 282 -19.94 -1.94 9.33
C ALA A 282 -21.23 -1.13 9.50
N GLY A 283 -21.14 0.11 9.98
CA GLY A 283 -22.27 1.01 10.24
C GLY A 283 -22.26 2.29 9.41
N ALA A 284 -21.32 2.46 8.48
CA ALA A 284 -21.20 3.70 7.74
C ALA A 284 -22.38 3.90 6.78
N THR A 285 -22.90 5.13 6.79
CA THR A 285 -23.87 5.58 5.79
C THR A 285 -23.17 5.88 4.47
N ILE A 286 -23.85 5.62 3.34
CA ILE A 286 -23.30 5.83 2.01
C ILE A 286 -23.83 7.17 1.47
N GLY A 287 -22.92 8.10 1.20
CA GLY A 287 -23.24 9.39 0.60
C GLY A 287 -23.60 10.49 1.58
#